data_AF-A0A378FYL4-F1
#
_entry.id   AF-A0A378FYL4-F1
#
_cell.length_a   1.000
_cell.length_b   1.000
_cell.length_c   1.000
_cell.angle_alpha   90.00
_cell.angle_beta   90.00
_cell.angle_gamma   90.00
#
_symmetry.space_group_name_H-M   'P 1'
#
loop_
_entity.id
_entity.type
_entity.pdbx_description
1 polymer ?
#
loop_
_entity_poly.entity_id
_entity_poly.type
_entity_poly.pdbx_seq_one_letter_code
_entity_poly.pdbx_strand_id
1 'polypeptide(L)'
;MLQNMVRHPNAGAVLVVGLGCENNQVEAFRETLGEFDPQRVHFMVCQHQDDEVEAGVEHLHQLYEVMRQDKRQPGKLSELKFGLECGGSDGLSGITANPMLGRFSDYVIANGGTTVLTEVPEMFGAEQLLMSHCRDEATFDKLVTMVNDFKQYFIAHDQPIYENPSPGNKAGGITTLEDKSLGCTQKAGSSQVVDVLRYGERLKVHGLNLLSAPGQRRGRHQRAGRRRLPYGAVQHRSRHAVRRLCANGEDRHQQRAGGEEKALDRL
;
A
#
# COMPACT_ATOMS: atom_id res chain seq x y z
N MET A 1 -13.90 0.25 -6.31
CA MET A 1 -12.82 1.14 -5.80
C MET A 1 -13.37 2.29 -4.96
N LEU A 2 -14.26 3.15 -5.48
CA LEU A 2 -14.81 4.30 -4.74
C LEU A 2 -15.46 3.90 -3.40
N GLN A 3 -16.24 2.82 -3.37
CA GLN A 3 -16.81 2.27 -2.12
C GLN A 3 -15.73 1.93 -1.07
N ASN A 4 -14.56 1.43 -1.49
CA ASN A 4 -13.47 1.12 -0.57
C ASN A 4 -12.83 2.39 0.00
N MET A 5 -12.81 3.49 -0.77
CA MET A 5 -12.33 4.78 -0.29
C MET A 5 -13.28 5.36 0.76
N VAL A 6 -14.60 5.25 0.53
CA VAL A 6 -15.62 5.64 1.51
C VAL A 6 -15.44 4.85 2.82
N ARG A 7 -15.15 3.56 2.72
CA ARG A 7 -14.97 2.65 3.87
C ARG A 7 -13.55 2.62 4.44
N HIS A 8 -12.66 3.52 4.02
CA HIS A 8 -11.26 3.47 4.41
C HIS A 8 -11.10 3.95 5.88
N PRO A 9 -10.42 3.22 6.77
CA PRO A 9 -10.36 3.56 8.20
C PRO A 9 -9.65 4.89 8.51
N ASN A 10 -8.80 5.38 7.59
CA ASN A 10 -8.20 6.72 7.71
C ASN A 10 -9.11 7.85 7.23
N ALA A 11 -10.28 7.55 6.65
CA ALA A 11 -11.29 8.54 6.31
C ALA A 11 -12.28 8.62 7.48
N GLY A 12 -12.08 9.58 8.39
CA GLY A 12 -12.96 9.72 9.55
C GLY A 12 -14.38 10.16 9.19
N ALA A 13 -14.54 10.85 8.05
CA ALA A 13 -15.82 11.10 7.41
C ALA A 13 -15.60 11.37 5.92
N VAL A 14 -16.64 11.21 5.10
CA VAL A 14 -16.59 11.28 3.64
C VAL A 14 -17.82 11.98 3.09
N LEU A 15 -17.61 12.96 2.21
CA LEU A 15 -18.65 13.52 1.36
C LEU A 15 -18.52 12.93 -0.04
N VAL A 16 -19.56 12.25 -0.51
CA VAL A 16 -19.66 11.74 -1.88
C VAL A 16 -20.44 12.75 -2.72
N VAL A 17 -19.78 13.33 -3.72
CA VAL A 17 -20.38 14.34 -4.60
C VAL A 17 -20.58 13.76 -6.00
N GLY A 18 -21.80 13.86 -6.51
CA GLY A 18 -22.14 13.62 -7.91
C GLY A 18 -22.65 14.89 -8.57
N LEU A 19 -22.56 14.96 -9.91
CA LEU A 19 -23.05 16.12 -10.65
C LEU A 19 -24.58 16.05 -10.80
N GLY A 20 -25.11 14.85 -11.06
CA GLY A 20 -26.54 14.56 -11.29
C GLY A 20 -26.82 13.94 -12.66
N CYS A 21 -25.92 14.11 -13.64
CA CYS A 21 -26.07 13.59 -15.01
C CYS A 21 -25.03 12.53 -15.40
N GLU A 22 -24.20 12.08 -14.47
CA GLU A 22 -23.22 11.03 -14.70
C GLU A 22 -23.84 9.64 -14.86
N ASN A 23 -23.12 8.72 -15.50
CA ASN A 23 -23.55 7.33 -15.58
C ASN A 23 -23.53 6.63 -14.20
N ASN A 24 -22.62 7.02 -13.30
CA ASN A 24 -22.50 6.47 -11.96
C ASN A 24 -23.25 7.35 -10.95
N GLN A 25 -24.57 7.24 -10.97
CA GLN A 25 -25.47 8.03 -10.13
C GLN A 25 -25.25 7.80 -8.64
N VAL A 26 -25.38 8.87 -7.85
CA VAL A 26 -25.15 8.85 -6.40
C VAL A 26 -26.09 7.88 -5.68
N GLU A 27 -27.36 7.79 -6.10
CA GLU A 27 -28.34 6.90 -5.47
C GLU A 27 -27.97 5.43 -5.67
N ALA A 28 -27.67 5.02 -6.90
CA ALA A 28 -27.19 3.67 -7.20
C ALA A 28 -25.86 3.37 -6.49
N PHE A 29 -24.97 4.36 -6.38
CA PHE A 29 -23.73 4.21 -5.60
C PHE A 29 -24.02 4.00 -4.10
N ARG A 30 -24.99 4.71 -3.54
CA ARG A 30 -25.42 4.58 -2.13
C ARG A 30 -26.02 3.20 -1.85
N GLU A 31 -26.88 2.71 -2.74
CA GLU A 31 -27.45 1.36 -2.63
C GLU A 31 -26.36 0.29 -2.65
N THR A 32 -25.45 0.38 -3.61
CA THR A 32 -24.33 -0.58 -3.74
C THR A 32 -23.28 -0.44 -2.65
N LEU A 33 -23.17 0.73 -2.01
CA LEU A 33 -22.31 0.93 -0.85
C LEU A 33 -22.81 0.09 0.33
N GLY A 34 -24.12 -0.13 0.48
CA GLY A 34 -24.72 -0.87 1.59
C GLY A 34 -24.70 -0.07 2.91
N GLU A 35 -24.49 -0.74 4.04
CA GLU A 35 -24.48 -0.08 5.35
C GLU A 35 -23.30 0.90 5.52
N PHE A 36 -23.59 2.11 5.99
CA PHE A 36 -22.65 3.17 6.36
C PHE A 36 -23.19 3.98 7.55
N ASP A 37 -22.31 4.72 8.23
CA ASP A 37 -22.70 5.64 9.29
C ASP A 37 -23.16 6.98 8.67
N PRO A 38 -24.46 7.35 8.78
CA PRO A 38 -24.97 8.57 8.19
C PRO A 38 -24.41 9.84 8.84
N GLN A 39 -23.81 9.78 10.03
CA GLN A 39 -23.12 10.91 10.64
C GLN A 39 -21.73 11.16 10.03
N ARG A 40 -21.18 10.17 9.31
CA ARG A 40 -19.83 10.19 8.75
C ARG A 40 -19.78 10.04 7.24
N VAL A 41 -20.89 9.72 6.59
CA VAL A 41 -20.96 9.62 5.14
C VAL A 41 -22.15 10.40 4.64
N HIS A 42 -21.87 11.53 3.99
CA HIS A 42 -22.87 12.36 3.34
C HIS A 42 -22.81 12.20 1.83
N PHE A 43 -23.94 12.49 1.18
CA PHE A 43 -24.10 12.43 -0.27
C PHE A 43 -24.69 13.74 -0.76
N MET A 44 -24.16 14.26 -1.86
CA MET A 44 -24.63 15.50 -2.47
C MET A 44 -24.69 15.34 -4.00
N VAL A 45 -25.78 15.81 -4.59
CA VAL A 45 -25.94 15.94 -6.04
C VAL A 45 -25.97 17.42 -6.38
N CYS A 46 -24.97 17.92 -7.10
CA CYS A 46 -24.81 19.35 -7.39
C CYS A 46 -26.04 19.94 -8.09
N GLN A 47 -26.62 19.25 -9.08
CA GLN A 47 -27.79 19.73 -9.83
C GLN A 47 -29.08 19.83 -9.01
N HIS A 48 -29.10 19.34 -7.76
CA HIS A 48 -30.24 19.50 -6.85
C HIS A 48 -30.07 20.66 -5.87
N GLN A 49 -28.98 21.43 -6.00
CA GLN A 49 -28.66 22.56 -5.12
C GLN A 49 -28.65 23.85 -5.94
N ASP A 50 -29.13 24.94 -5.33
CA ASP A 50 -29.06 26.27 -5.94
C ASP A 50 -27.64 26.86 -5.86
N ASP A 51 -26.95 26.65 -4.74
CA ASP A 51 -25.51 26.91 -4.55
C ASP A 51 -24.81 25.62 -4.09
N GLU A 52 -24.18 24.91 -5.03
CA GLU A 52 -23.51 23.64 -4.75
C GLU A 52 -22.27 23.78 -3.86
N VAL A 53 -21.66 24.97 -3.82
CA VAL A 53 -20.47 25.23 -3.01
C VAL A 53 -20.88 25.43 -1.56
N GLU A 54 -21.89 26.28 -1.31
CA GLU A 54 -22.44 26.50 0.02
C GLU A 54 -22.97 25.19 0.63
N ALA A 55 -23.81 24.45 -0.11
CA ALA A 55 -24.34 23.16 0.33
C ALA A 55 -23.22 22.14 0.62
N GLY A 56 -22.18 22.11 -0.22
CA GLY A 56 -21.01 21.23 -0.01
C GLY A 56 -20.24 21.60 1.25
N VAL A 57 -20.04 22.89 1.51
CA VAL A 57 -19.37 23.41 2.71
C VAL A 57 -20.18 23.09 3.97
N GLU A 58 -21.51 23.24 3.94
CA GLU A 58 -22.38 22.86 5.05
C GLU A 58 -22.26 21.38 5.42
N HIS A 59 -22.29 20.49 4.42
CA HIS A 59 -22.05 19.06 4.66
C HIS A 59 -20.68 18.79 5.28
N LEU A 60 -19.63 19.47 4.80
CA LEU A 60 -18.28 19.32 5.35
C LEU A 60 -18.19 19.83 6.80
N HIS A 61 -18.89 20.91 7.15
CA HIS A 61 -18.98 21.39 8.53
C HIS A 61 -19.65 20.37 9.45
N GLN A 62 -20.77 19.78 9.02
CA GLN A 62 -21.45 18.73 9.79
C GLN A 62 -20.55 17.50 10.02
N LEU A 63 -19.88 17.03 8.96
CA LEU A 63 -18.92 15.92 9.05
C LEU A 63 -17.73 16.26 9.97
N TYR A 64 -17.24 17.50 9.90
CA TYR A 64 -16.14 17.99 10.75
C TYR A 64 -16.52 18.00 12.23
N GLU A 65 -17.73 18.44 12.58
CA GLU A 65 -18.20 18.47 13.97
C GLU A 65 -18.27 17.07 14.61
N VAL A 66 -18.52 16.03 13.81
CA VAL A 66 -18.42 14.64 14.25
C VAL A 66 -16.95 14.21 14.39
N MET A 67 -16.14 14.41 13.34
CA MET A 67 -14.74 13.97 13.30
C MET A 67 -13.85 14.65 14.34
N ARG A 68 -14.08 15.92 14.68
CA ARG A 68 -13.23 16.68 15.61
C ARG A 68 -13.23 16.10 17.02
N GLN A 69 -14.22 15.29 17.36
CA GLN A 69 -14.30 14.60 18.65
C GLN A 69 -13.51 13.29 18.69
N ASP A 70 -13.00 12.82 17.54
CA ASP A 70 -12.21 11.60 17.45
C ASP A 70 -10.88 11.75 18.19
N LYS A 71 -10.60 10.80 19.08
CA LYS A 71 -9.37 10.76 19.86
C LYS A 71 -8.60 9.49 19.58
N ARG A 72 -7.28 9.63 19.37
CA ARG A 72 -6.38 8.47 19.23
C ARG A 72 -6.43 7.65 20.51
N GLN A 73 -6.57 6.33 20.34
CA GLN A 73 -6.48 5.36 21.43
C GLN A 73 -5.26 4.46 21.20
N PRO A 74 -4.70 3.85 22.26
CA PRO A 74 -3.76 2.75 22.09
C PRO A 74 -4.39 1.66 21.21
N GLY A 75 -3.67 1.25 20.17
CA GLY A 75 -4.09 0.18 19.25
C GLY A 75 -3.09 -0.96 19.24
N LYS A 76 -3.47 -2.07 18.62
CA LYS A 76 -2.61 -3.26 18.47
C LYS A 76 -1.94 -3.26 17.10
N LEU A 77 -0.73 -3.83 17.02
CA LEU A 77 -0.05 -4.00 15.74
C LEU A 77 -0.85 -4.87 14.76
N SER A 78 -1.68 -5.78 15.29
CA SER A 78 -2.61 -6.61 14.53
C SER A 78 -3.68 -5.85 13.74
N GLU A 79 -3.96 -4.61 14.13
CA GLU A 79 -4.94 -3.75 13.46
C GLU A 79 -4.34 -3.01 12.27
N LEU A 80 -3.00 -3.00 12.16
CA LEU A 80 -2.27 -2.26 11.14
C LEU A 80 -2.06 -3.09 9.87
N LYS A 81 -2.17 -2.38 8.74
CA LYS A 81 -2.01 -2.89 7.38
C LYS A 81 -0.98 -2.05 6.66
N PHE A 82 0.11 -2.66 6.20
CA PHE A 82 1.22 -1.98 5.53
C PHE A 82 1.32 -2.40 4.07
N GLY A 83 1.27 -1.45 3.14
CA GLY A 83 1.65 -1.69 1.75
C GLY A 83 3.17 -1.61 1.59
N LEU A 84 3.75 -2.58 0.89
CA LEU A 84 5.18 -2.68 0.62
C LEU A 84 5.41 -2.34 -0.85
N GLU A 85 6.13 -1.26 -1.11
CA GLU A 85 6.36 -0.71 -2.45
C GLU A 85 7.80 -0.20 -2.54
N CYS A 86 8.33 -0.14 -3.76
CA CYS A 86 9.56 0.56 -4.05
C CYS A 86 9.28 1.86 -4.83
N GLY A 87 10.22 2.80 -4.76
CA GLY A 87 10.14 4.06 -5.50
C GLY A 87 11.12 4.04 -6.67
N GLY A 88 12.27 4.70 -6.49
CA GLY A 88 13.41 4.58 -7.39
C GLY A 88 14.42 3.59 -6.81
N SER A 89 14.30 2.32 -7.16
CA SER A 89 15.24 1.29 -6.74
C SER A 89 16.61 1.43 -7.42
N ASP A 90 17.65 1.04 -6.69
CA ASP A 90 19.06 1.03 -7.11
C ASP A 90 19.69 -0.35 -6.82
N GLY A 91 20.95 -0.54 -7.22
CA GLY A 91 21.66 -1.81 -7.04
C GLY A 91 21.85 -2.20 -5.57
N LEU A 92 21.73 -1.26 -4.63
CA LEU A 92 21.83 -1.52 -3.19
C LEU A 92 20.49 -1.89 -2.56
N SER A 93 19.37 -1.59 -3.22
CA SER A 93 18.03 -1.80 -2.70
C SER A 93 17.77 -3.27 -2.34
N GLY A 94 18.21 -4.20 -3.21
CA GLY A 94 18.05 -5.64 -3.00
C GLY A 94 18.89 -6.23 -1.87
N ILE A 95 19.91 -5.51 -1.38
CA ILE A 95 20.82 -5.97 -0.30
C ILE A 95 20.69 -5.16 1.00
N THR A 96 20.01 -4.01 0.98
CA THR A 96 19.83 -3.13 2.14
C THR A 96 18.35 -2.93 2.52
N ALA A 97 17.67 -2.00 1.84
CA ALA A 97 16.33 -1.56 2.20
C ALA A 97 15.27 -2.66 2.06
N ASN A 98 15.33 -3.48 0.98
CA ASN A 98 14.33 -4.50 0.75
C ASN A 98 14.44 -5.66 1.76
N PRO A 99 15.64 -6.21 2.08
CA PRO A 99 15.79 -7.17 3.18
C PRO A 99 15.35 -6.62 4.55
N MET A 100 15.62 -5.34 4.84
CA MET A 100 15.13 -4.70 6.07
C MET A 100 13.60 -4.64 6.08
N LEU A 101 12.98 -4.29 4.95
CA LEU A 101 11.52 -4.28 4.81
C LEU A 101 10.92 -5.69 4.93
N GLY A 102 11.61 -6.72 4.45
CA GLY A 102 11.26 -8.12 4.68
C GLY A 102 11.24 -8.51 6.16
N ARG A 103 12.27 -8.14 6.92
CA ARG A 103 12.30 -8.36 8.38
C ARG A 103 11.20 -7.59 9.10
N PHE A 104 10.91 -6.36 8.65
CA PHE A 104 9.77 -5.59 9.15
C PHE A 104 8.45 -6.29 8.85
N SER A 105 8.28 -6.83 7.64
CA SER A 105 7.10 -7.61 7.23
C SER A 105 6.88 -8.80 8.17
N ASP A 106 7.92 -9.60 8.38
CA ASP A 106 7.87 -10.76 9.28
C ASP A 106 7.53 -10.35 10.73
N TYR A 107 8.14 -9.26 11.23
CA TYR A 107 7.84 -8.74 12.57
C TYR A 107 6.37 -8.32 12.72
N VAL A 108 5.82 -7.61 11.74
CA VAL A 108 4.41 -7.20 11.74
C VAL A 108 3.50 -8.43 11.73
N ILE A 109 3.77 -9.40 10.87
CA ILE A 109 2.97 -10.63 10.74
C ILE A 109 3.03 -11.47 12.01
N ALA A 110 4.21 -11.61 12.62
CA ALA A 110 4.38 -12.32 13.89
C ALA A 110 3.55 -11.72 15.05
N ASN A 111 3.18 -10.45 14.94
CA ASN A 111 2.31 -9.74 15.89
C ASN A 111 0.84 -9.64 15.42
N GLY A 112 0.43 -10.50 14.47
CA GLY A 112 -0.93 -10.56 13.93
C GLY A 112 -1.29 -9.44 12.95
N GLY A 113 -0.32 -8.61 12.56
CA GLY A 113 -0.51 -7.53 11.61
C GLY A 113 -0.60 -8.02 10.16
N THR A 114 -0.59 -7.09 9.22
CA THR A 114 -0.72 -7.43 7.80
C THR A 114 0.21 -6.59 6.96
N THR A 115 0.93 -7.26 6.05
CA THR A 115 1.68 -6.60 4.98
C THR A 115 1.13 -7.02 3.62
N VAL A 116 1.23 -6.11 2.67
CA VAL A 116 0.73 -6.29 1.31
C VAL A 116 1.83 -5.94 0.34
N LEU A 117 2.41 -6.96 -0.31
CA LEU A 117 3.35 -6.76 -1.40
C LEU A 117 2.57 -6.63 -2.73
N THR A 118 3.08 -5.80 -3.61
CA THR A 118 2.51 -5.45 -4.92
C THR A 118 3.67 -5.37 -5.91
N GLU A 119 3.54 -4.63 -7.00
CA GLU A 119 4.58 -4.48 -8.02
C GLU A 119 4.79 -5.77 -8.82
N VAL A 120 3.69 -6.38 -9.28
CA VAL A 120 3.70 -7.69 -9.97
C VAL A 120 4.73 -7.77 -11.10
N PRO A 121 4.89 -6.77 -12.00
CA PRO A 121 5.90 -6.82 -13.06
C PRO A 121 7.35 -6.79 -12.54
N GLU A 122 7.57 -6.37 -11.30
CA GLU A 122 8.87 -6.42 -10.65
C GLU A 122 9.14 -7.79 -10.01
N MET A 123 8.20 -8.73 -10.00
CA MET A 123 8.41 -10.09 -9.49
C MET A 123 8.90 -11.07 -10.56
N PHE A 124 8.79 -10.70 -11.84
CA PHE A 124 9.05 -11.60 -12.98
C PHE A 124 10.49 -12.11 -13.02
N GLY A 125 10.65 -13.44 -13.00
CA GLY A 125 11.94 -14.12 -12.90
C GLY A 125 12.27 -14.58 -11.48
N ALA A 126 11.58 -14.07 -10.46
CA ALA A 126 11.77 -14.46 -9.06
C ALA A 126 10.46 -14.88 -8.36
N GLU A 127 9.33 -14.96 -9.08
CA GLU A 127 8.01 -15.26 -8.51
C GLU A 127 7.95 -16.61 -7.80
N GLN A 128 8.78 -17.56 -8.22
CA GLN A 128 8.87 -18.89 -7.63
C GLN A 128 9.23 -18.85 -6.14
N LEU A 129 9.97 -17.83 -5.70
CA LEU A 129 10.30 -17.62 -4.28
C LEU A 129 9.05 -17.31 -3.44
N LEU A 130 8.05 -16.62 -4.01
CA LEU A 130 6.79 -16.36 -3.31
C LEU A 130 5.85 -17.56 -3.41
N MET A 131 5.86 -18.25 -4.56
CA MET A 131 5.10 -19.47 -4.79
C MET A 131 5.48 -20.60 -3.83
N SER A 132 6.78 -20.78 -3.55
CA SER A 132 7.29 -21.85 -2.67
C SER A 132 6.85 -21.69 -1.20
N HIS A 133 6.32 -20.52 -0.83
CA HIS A 133 5.89 -20.20 0.54
C HIS A 133 4.40 -19.82 0.61
N CYS A 134 3.59 -20.21 -0.38
CA CYS A 134 2.14 -20.09 -0.27
C CYS A 134 1.58 -21.02 0.82
N ARG A 135 0.58 -20.55 1.57
CA ARG A 135 -0.06 -21.30 2.66
C ARG A 135 -0.70 -22.60 2.17
N ASP A 136 -1.31 -22.56 0.99
CA ASP A 136 -2.10 -23.65 0.41
C ASP A 136 -2.08 -23.57 -1.13
N GLU A 137 -2.51 -24.67 -1.78
CA GLU A 137 -2.58 -24.80 -3.25
C GLU A 137 -3.50 -23.74 -3.87
N ALA A 138 -4.61 -23.40 -3.22
CA ALA A 138 -5.51 -22.36 -3.71
C ALA A 138 -4.84 -20.98 -3.77
N THR A 139 -4.00 -20.65 -2.78
CA THR A 139 -3.24 -19.40 -2.76
C THR A 139 -2.14 -19.41 -3.82
N PHE A 140 -1.48 -20.56 -4.02
CA PHE A 140 -0.51 -20.76 -5.10
C PHE A 140 -1.15 -20.51 -6.47
N ASP A 141 -2.31 -21.11 -6.75
CA ASP A 141 -3.03 -20.95 -8.02
C ASP A 141 -3.46 -19.51 -8.28
N LYS A 142 -3.90 -18.80 -7.23
CA LYS A 142 -4.19 -17.36 -7.35
C LYS A 142 -2.94 -16.56 -7.70
N LEU A 143 -1.78 -16.88 -7.10
CA LEU A 143 -0.52 -16.20 -7.37
C LEU A 143 -0.04 -16.48 -8.80
N VAL A 144 -0.11 -17.74 -9.26
CA VAL A 144 0.17 -18.13 -10.64
C VAL A 144 -0.73 -17.36 -11.61
N THR A 145 -2.03 -17.29 -11.32
CA THR A 145 -3.00 -16.54 -12.12
C THR A 145 -2.63 -15.05 -12.17
N MET A 146 -2.32 -14.43 -11.02
CA MET A 146 -1.92 -13.02 -10.96
C MET A 146 -0.68 -12.73 -11.82
N VAL A 147 0.36 -13.56 -11.75
CA VAL A 147 1.59 -13.38 -12.53
C VAL A 147 1.30 -13.55 -14.02
N ASN A 148 0.56 -14.60 -14.39
CA ASN A 148 0.25 -14.89 -15.78
C ASN A 148 -0.69 -13.84 -16.40
N ASP A 149 -1.68 -13.34 -15.67
CA ASP A 149 -2.56 -12.27 -16.14
C ASP A 149 -1.77 -11.01 -16.49
N PHE A 150 -0.78 -10.64 -15.66
CA PHE A 150 0.12 -9.52 -15.98
C PHE A 150 1.00 -9.82 -17.20
N LYS A 151 1.56 -11.04 -17.32
CA LYS A 151 2.36 -11.40 -18.52
C LYS A 151 1.50 -11.33 -19.80
N GLN A 152 0.29 -11.86 -19.76
CA GLN A 152 -0.66 -11.81 -20.88
C GLN A 152 -1.07 -10.37 -21.20
N TYR A 153 -1.23 -9.52 -20.19
CA TYR A 153 -1.49 -8.09 -20.41
C TYR A 153 -0.38 -7.42 -21.23
N PHE A 154 0.89 -7.71 -20.95
CA PHE A 154 2.02 -7.16 -21.71
C PHE A 154 2.03 -7.69 -23.16
N ILE A 155 1.83 -9.01 -23.34
CA ILE A 155 1.75 -9.64 -24.66
C ILE A 155 0.63 -9.03 -25.51
N ALA A 156 -0.56 -8.87 -24.93
CA ALA A 156 -1.72 -8.32 -25.62
C ALA A 156 -1.58 -6.84 -26.04
N HIS A 157 -0.57 -6.14 -25.52
CA HIS A 157 -0.25 -4.75 -25.85
C HIS A 157 1.10 -4.61 -26.58
N ASP A 158 1.62 -5.71 -27.12
CA ASP A 158 2.92 -5.76 -27.81
C ASP A 158 4.06 -5.15 -26.97
N GLN A 159 4.00 -5.34 -25.65
CA GLN A 159 5.01 -4.88 -24.71
C GLN A 159 5.92 -6.05 -24.29
N PRO A 160 7.23 -5.81 -24.19
CA PRO A 160 8.16 -6.81 -23.67
C PRO A 160 7.91 -7.07 -22.18
N ILE A 161 7.74 -8.35 -21.81
CA ILE A 161 7.55 -8.78 -20.40
C ILE A 161 8.83 -8.52 -19.58
N TYR A 162 10.00 -8.79 -20.17
CA TYR A 162 11.27 -8.83 -19.45
C TYR A 162 12.10 -7.53 -19.56
N GLU A 163 11.54 -6.45 -20.09
CA GLU A 163 12.19 -5.13 -20.11
C GLU A 163 11.77 -4.26 -18.92
N ASN A 164 12.33 -4.58 -17.75
CA ASN A 164 12.15 -3.77 -16.55
C ASN A 164 13.39 -3.89 -15.65
N PRO A 165 14.46 -3.17 -16.01
CA PRO A 165 14.73 -1.97 -15.23
C PRO A 165 14.67 -0.68 -16.07
N SER A 166 14.13 0.39 -15.48
CA SER A 166 14.07 1.73 -16.12
C SER A 166 15.46 2.35 -16.31
N PRO A 167 15.61 3.40 -17.13
CA PRO A 167 16.87 4.14 -17.26
C PRO A 167 17.45 4.61 -15.90
N GLY A 168 16.60 5.08 -14.99
CA GLY A 168 17.02 5.49 -13.65
C GLY A 168 17.49 4.33 -12.76
N ASN A 169 16.89 3.14 -12.90
CA ASN A 169 17.36 1.95 -12.19
C ASN A 169 18.71 1.46 -12.74
N LYS A 170 18.86 1.46 -14.08
CA LYS A 170 20.10 1.09 -14.75
C LYS A 170 21.25 2.01 -14.34
N ALA A 171 21.01 3.32 -14.32
CA ALA A 171 21.96 4.30 -13.80
C ALA A 171 22.24 4.09 -12.30
N GLY A 172 21.25 3.64 -11.53
CA GLY A 172 21.39 3.25 -10.13
C GLY A 172 22.05 1.88 -9.90
N GLY A 173 22.48 1.16 -10.93
CA GLY A 173 23.20 -0.10 -10.80
C GLY A 173 22.35 -1.38 -10.81
N ILE A 174 21.06 -1.30 -11.14
CA ILE A 174 20.25 -2.50 -11.44
C ILE A 174 20.41 -2.84 -12.91
N THR A 175 21.10 -3.94 -13.20
CA THR A 175 21.51 -4.27 -14.57
C THR A 175 20.50 -5.14 -15.29
N THR A 176 19.86 -6.06 -14.56
CA THR A 176 18.93 -7.05 -15.10
C THR A 176 17.54 -6.95 -14.45
N LEU A 177 16.55 -7.60 -15.05
CA LEU A 177 15.25 -7.77 -14.39
C LEU A 177 15.37 -8.72 -13.21
N GLU A 178 16.21 -9.75 -13.33
CA GLU A 178 16.50 -10.72 -12.28
C GLU A 178 17.02 -10.04 -11.01
N ASP A 179 17.97 -9.09 -11.12
CA ASP A 179 18.45 -8.27 -10.00
C ASP A 179 17.29 -7.56 -9.31
N LYS A 180 16.41 -6.97 -10.12
CA LYS A 180 15.25 -6.21 -9.65
C LYS A 180 14.24 -7.11 -8.98
N SER A 181 14.01 -8.29 -9.52
CA SER A 181 13.00 -9.23 -9.05
C SER A 181 13.42 -9.97 -7.81
N LEU A 182 14.67 -10.39 -7.73
CA LEU A 182 15.26 -10.86 -6.49
C LEU A 182 15.20 -9.77 -5.42
N GLY A 183 15.51 -8.51 -5.76
CA GLY A 183 15.35 -7.40 -4.82
C GLY A 183 13.90 -7.18 -4.39
N CYS A 184 12.94 -7.28 -5.31
CA CYS A 184 11.53 -7.04 -5.04
C CYS A 184 10.94 -8.06 -4.06
N THR A 185 11.20 -9.35 -4.29
CA THR A 185 10.64 -10.43 -3.46
C THR A 185 11.16 -10.40 -2.03
N GLN A 186 12.38 -9.89 -1.79
CA GLN A 186 12.94 -9.71 -0.44
C GLN A 186 12.07 -8.82 0.47
N LYS A 187 11.25 -7.91 -0.09
CA LYS A 187 10.33 -7.08 0.69
C LYS A 187 9.27 -7.92 1.41
N ALA A 188 8.91 -9.08 0.87
CA ALA A 188 7.91 -9.97 1.48
C ALA A 188 8.38 -10.57 2.82
N GLY A 189 9.69 -10.71 3.01
CA GLY A 189 10.26 -11.45 4.14
C GLY A 189 10.20 -12.95 3.92
N SER A 190 10.09 -13.69 5.02
CA SER A 190 10.06 -15.16 5.06
C SER A 190 8.69 -15.75 5.43
N SER A 191 7.74 -14.89 5.79
CA SER A 191 6.37 -15.29 6.13
C SER A 191 5.63 -15.91 4.94
N GLN A 192 4.71 -16.84 5.22
CA GLN A 192 3.90 -17.48 4.19
C GLN A 192 2.95 -16.48 3.52
N VAL A 193 2.79 -16.60 2.20
CA VAL A 193 1.75 -15.88 1.45
C VAL A 193 0.40 -16.50 1.81
N VAL A 194 -0.51 -15.72 2.38
CA VAL A 194 -1.81 -16.22 2.89
C VAL A 194 -3.00 -15.89 2.00
N ASP A 195 -2.86 -14.92 1.10
CA ASP A 195 -3.88 -14.59 0.10
C ASP A 195 -3.30 -13.74 -1.04
N VAL A 196 -4.01 -13.69 -2.16
CA VAL A 196 -3.73 -12.85 -3.32
C VAL A 196 -5.00 -12.10 -3.70
N LEU A 197 -4.92 -10.78 -3.69
CA LEU A 197 -6.01 -9.86 -3.95
C LEU A 197 -5.97 -9.34 -5.38
N ARG A 198 -7.13 -9.30 -6.02
CA ARG A 198 -7.31 -8.58 -7.28
C ARG A 198 -7.36 -7.07 -7.04
N TYR A 199 -7.11 -6.31 -8.10
CA TYR A 199 -7.17 -4.86 -8.04
C TYR A 199 -8.55 -4.37 -7.56
N GLY A 200 -8.58 -3.60 -6.47
CA GLY A 200 -9.80 -3.07 -5.90
C GLY A 200 -10.54 -4.01 -4.94
N GLU A 201 -10.02 -5.20 -4.65
CA GLU A 201 -10.53 -6.03 -3.55
C GLU A 201 -10.11 -5.48 -2.18
N ARG A 202 -10.87 -5.83 -1.14
CA ARG A 202 -10.56 -5.46 0.25
C ARG A 202 -9.83 -6.60 0.93
N LEU A 203 -8.81 -6.24 1.70
CA LEU A 203 -8.08 -7.18 2.54
C LEU A 203 -8.97 -7.83 3.61
N LYS A 204 -8.97 -9.16 3.65
CA LYS A 204 -9.78 -9.98 4.57
C LYS A 204 -8.92 -10.83 5.53
N VAL A 205 -7.75 -11.27 5.08
CA VAL A 205 -6.90 -12.22 5.81
C VAL A 205 -5.67 -11.50 6.37
N HIS A 206 -5.37 -11.72 7.64
CA HIS A 206 -4.15 -11.22 8.28
C HIS A 206 -2.94 -12.06 7.88
N GLY A 207 -1.79 -11.42 7.65
CA GLY A 207 -0.55 -12.06 7.20
C GLY A 207 0.06 -11.35 5.98
N LEU A 208 0.95 -12.04 5.26
CA LEU A 208 1.50 -11.56 4.00
C LEU A 208 0.49 -11.80 2.88
N ASN A 209 -0.02 -10.71 2.30
CA ASN A 209 -0.92 -10.77 1.16
C ASN A 209 -0.22 -10.19 -0.08
N LEU A 210 -0.59 -10.66 -1.26
CA LEU A 210 -0.17 -10.03 -2.53
C LEU A 210 -1.31 -9.23 -3.14
N LEU A 211 -1.02 -8.08 -3.74
CA LEU A 211 -1.99 -7.29 -4.49
C LEU A 211 -1.62 -7.26 -5.96
N SER A 212 -2.58 -7.65 -6.80
CA SER A 212 -2.49 -7.61 -8.26
C SER A 212 -2.53 -6.15 -8.76
N ALA A 213 -1.42 -5.44 -8.61
CA ALA A 213 -1.21 -4.08 -9.10
C ALA A 213 0.24 -3.88 -9.61
N PRO A 214 0.45 -3.01 -10.62
CA PRO A 214 1.79 -2.65 -11.05
C PRO A 214 2.46 -1.74 -10.02
N GLY A 215 3.79 -1.69 -10.05
CA GLY A 215 4.55 -0.79 -9.19
C GLY A 215 4.36 0.67 -9.58
N GLN A 216 4.29 1.54 -8.58
CA GLN A 216 4.12 2.97 -8.81
C GLN A 216 5.46 3.68 -8.90
N ARG A 217 5.78 4.22 -10.07
CA ARG A 217 6.72 5.34 -10.15
C ARG A 217 5.98 6.64 -9.86
N ARG A 218 6.35 7.30 -8.76
CA ARG A 218 6.18 8.76 -8.66
C ARG A 218 7.13 9.43 -9.66
N GLY A 219 6.72 9.50 -10.92
CA GLY A 219 7.48 10.10 -12.00
C GLY A 219 6.77 9.93 -13.33
N ARG A 220 6.54 11.04 -14.02
CA ARG A 220 5.75 11.22 -15.26
C ARG A 220 6.19 10.40 -16.50
N HIS A 221 6.91 9.28 -16.37
CA HIS A 221 7.60 8.64 -17.51
C HIS A 221 7.25 7.19 -17.85
N GLN A 222 6.25 6.56 -17.23
CA GLN A 222 5.57 5.42 -17.88
C GLN A 222 4.34 5.92 -18.65
N ARG A 223 4.58 6.72 -19.70
CA ARG A 223 3.65 6.79 -20.82
C ARG A 223 3.98 5.62 -21.75
N ALA A 224 3.56 4.41 -21.36
CA ALA A 224 3.27 3.39 -22.36
C ALA A 224 2.23 4.01 -23.32
N GLY A 225 2.45 3.90 -24.62
CA GLY A 225 1.78 4.70 -25.66
C GLY A 225 0.29 4.88 -25.44
N ARG A 226 -0.17 6.14 -25.37
CA ARG A 226 -1.57 6.65 -25.47
C ARG A 226 -2.70 5.94 -24.71
N ARG A 227 -2.47 4.90 -23.91
CA ARG A 227 -3.49 4.26 -23.06
C ARG A 227 -2.96 4.22 -21.63
N ARG A 228 -3.64 4.95 -20.72
CA ARG A 228 -3.39 4.83 -19.28
C ARG A 228 -3.56 3.36 -18.89
N LEU A 229 -2.59 2.81 -18.17
CA LEU A 229 -2.79 1.56 -17.44
C LEU A 229 -4.03 1.74 -16.54
N PRO A 230 -5.01 0.82 -16.54
CA PRO A 230 -6.21 0.94 -15.71
C PRO A 230 -5.90 0.87 -14.20
N TYR A 231 -4.68 0.47 -13.85
CA TYR A 231 -4.19 0.31 -12.49
C TYR A 231 -3.58 1.59 -11.92
N GLY A 232 -4.37 2.64 -11.76
CA GLY A 232 -3.96 3.84 -11.02
C GLY A 232 -4.22 3.68 -9.53
N ALA A 233 -3.36 2.97 -8.80
CA ALA A 233 -3.56 2.80 -7.35
C ALA A 233 -3.45 4.15 -6.61
N VAL A 234 -4.46 4.49 -5.82
CA VAL A 234 -4.41 5.63 -4.89
C VAL A 234 -3.68 5.14 -3.65
N GLN A 235 -2.43 5.55 -3.45
CA GLN A 235 -1.70 5.22 -2.22
C GLN A 235 -1.88 6.32 -1.17
N HIS A 236 -2.45 5.93 -0.03
CA HIS A 236 -2.58 6.78 1.16
C HIS A 236 -1.23 6.95 1.88
N ARG A 237 -0.96 8.18 2.29
CA ARG A 237 0.17 8.54 3.17
C ARG A 237 -0.13 8.12 4.61
N SER A 238 0.44 7.02 5.08
CA SER A 238 0.52 6.73 6.53
C SER A 238 1.69 7.50 7.16
N ARG A 239 1.62 8.84 7.20
CA ARG A 239 2.74 9.70 7.66
C ARG A 239 2.95 9.74 9.18
N HIS A 240 2.07 9.16 9.99
CA HIS A 240 2.05 9.43 11.44
C HIS A 240 2.30 8.24 12.38
N ALA A 241 2.28 6.98 11.91
CA ALA A 241 2.47 5.84 12.83
C ALA A 241 3.96 5.61 13.21
N VAL A 242 4.91 5.93 12.34
CA VAL A 242 6.32 5.51 12.51
C VAL A 242 7.17 6.52 13.32
N ARG A 243 6.72 7.78 13.49
CA ARG A 243 7.54 8.83 14.14
C ARG A 243 7.86 8.57 15.62
N ARG A 244 7.09 7.72 16.33
CA ARG A 244 7.33 7.42 17.76
C ARG A 244 8.18 6.18 18.03
N LEU A 245 8.39 5.30 17.05
CA LEU A 245 9.23 4.11 17.23
C LEU A 245 10.73 4.48 17.17
N CYS A 246 11.11 5.47 16.37
CA CYS A 246 12.50 5.94 16.29
C CYS A 246 12.92 6.82 17.49
N ALA A 247 12.00 7.61 18.06
CA ALA A 247 12.32 8.51 19.18
C ALA A 247 12.64 7.76 20.49
N ASN A 248 12.08 6.56 20.70
CA ASN A 248 12.31 5.78 21.91
C ASN A 248 13.60 4.91 21.87
N GLY A 249 14.31 4.89 20.74
CA GLY A 249 15.57 4.16 20.57
C GLY A 249 16.81 4.96 20.94
N GLU A 250 16.76 6.29 20.84
CA GLU A 250 17.90 7.18 21.13
C GLU A 250 18.11 7.37 22.64
N ASP A 251 17.04 7.43 23.44
CA ASP A 251 17.14 7.64 24.89
C ASP A 251 17.70 6.42 25.66
N ARG A 252 17.60 5.20 25.11
CA ARG A 252 18.09 3.99 25.81
C ARG A 252 19.58 3.71 25.61
N HIS A 253 20.21 4.31 24.60
CA HIS A 253 21.65 4.14 24.35
C HIS A 253 22.51 5.20 25.06
N GLN A 254 21.99 6.39 25.35
CA GLN A 254 22.73 7.42 26.09
C GLN A 254 22.80 7.17 27.60
N GLN A 255 21.87 6.41 28.19
CA GLN A 255 21.88 6.11 29.63
C GLN A 255 22.76 4.92 30.05
N ARG A 256 23.32 4.14 29.11
CA ARG A 256 24.19 2.98 29.42
C ARG A 256 25.69 3.20 29.14
N ALA A 257 26.08 4.36 28.60
CA ALA A 257 27.47 4.66 28.24
C ALA A 257 28.16 5.67 29.19
N GLY A 258 27.55 6.05 30.32
CA GLY A 258 28.06 7.09 31.22
C GLY A 258 28.63 6.59 32.56
N GLY A 259 28.92 5.30 32.71
CA GLY A 259 29.14 4.66 34.02
C GLY A 259 30.53 4.09 34.34
N GLU A 260 31.51 4.10 33.43
CA GLU A 260 32.80 3.40 33.67
C GLU A 260 34.03 4.13 33.10
N GLU A 261 34.16 5.43 33.36
CA GLU A 261 35.42 6.13 33.05
C GLU A 261 35.69 7.23 34.08
N LYS A 262 36.03 6.85 35.31
CA LYS A 262 36.64 7.73 36.34
C LYS A 262 37.15 6.92 37.55
N ALA A 263 38.16 6.09 37.33
CA ALA A 263 38.95 5.49 38.42
C ALA A 263 40.33 5.02 37.93
N LEU A 264 41.10 5.91 37.31
CA LEU A 264 42.54 5.73 37.06
C LEU A 264 43.19 7.12 37.08
N ASP A 265 43.16 7.73 38.26
CA ASP A 265 44.08 8.82 38.62
C ASP A 265 44.05 9.02 40.15
N ARG A 266 44.74 8.12 40.86
CA ARG A 266 45.36 8.30 42.20
C ARG A 266 45.81 6.92 42.72
N LEU A 267 47.14 6.80 42.86
CA LEU A 267 47.95 5.67 43.35
C LEU A 267 48.28 4.57 42.34
#